data_AF-A0A953WBF0-F1
#
_entry.id   AF-A0A953WBF0-F1
#
_cell.length_a   1.000
_cell.length_b   1.000
_cell.length_c   1.000
_cell.angle_alpha   90.00
_cell.angle_beta   90.00
_cell.angle_gamma   90.00
#
_symmetry.space_group_name_H-M   'P 1'
#
loop_
_entity.id
_entity.type
_entity.pdbx_description
1 polymer ?
#
loop_
_entity_poly.entity_id
_entity_poly.type
_entity_poly.pdbx_seq_one_letter_code
_entity_poly.pdbx_strand_id
1 'polypeptide(L)'
;MRRLKIAMISSFSVAGAAIFSPLAAADAPALTAEQQKNVDRLIERALADDTAYQVLESLTTEIGPRLAATEAEARARDWGVAKFKALGFKKARIETFEMPSWSRVS
;
A
#
# COMPACT_ATOMS: atom_id res chain seq x y z
N MET A 1 -2.15 -26.76 75.34
CA MET A 1 -3.56 -27.10 75.07
C MET A 1 -3.86 -26.87 73.60
N ARG A 2 -4.09 -27.94 72.85
CA ARG A 2 -4.39 -27.94 71.41
C ARG A 2 -5.73 -27.24 71.15
N ARG A 3 -5.78 -26.32 70.19
CA ARG A 3 -6.96 -26.09 69.33
C ARG A 3 -6.51 -25.81 67.91
N LEU A 4 -6.49 -26.90 67.14
CA LEU A 4 -6.38 -26.95 65.69
C LEU A 4 -7.65 -26.35 65.09
N LYS A 5 -7.54 -25.39 64.17
CA LYS A 5 -8.62 -25.00 63.26
C LYS A 5 -8.08 -25.06 61.84
N ILE A 6 -8.29 -26.21 61.22
CA ILE A 6 -8.25 -26.39 59.77
C ILE A 6 -9.57 -25.81 59.24
N ALA A 7 -9.51 -24.86 58.31
CA ALA A 7 -10.68 -24.47 57.52
C ALA A 7 -10.26 -24.16 56.09
N MET A 8 -10.66 -25.08 55.21
CA MET A 8 -10.94 -24.96 53.78
C MET A 8 -9.90 -24.33 52.84
N ILE A 9 -9.24 -25.23 52.11
CA ILE A 9 -8.88 -25.03 50.71
C ILE A 9 -10.15 -24.72 49.92
N SER A 10 -10.23 -23.55 49.29
CA SER A 10 -11.09 -23.32 48.13
C SER A 10 -10.21 -22.87 46.98
N SER A 11 -10.02 -23.78 46.02
CA SER A 11 -9.47 -23.52 44.71
C SER A 11 -10.40 -22.56 43.96
N PHE A 12 -9.86 -21.52 43.33
CA PHE A 12 -10.38 -21.07 42.03
C PHE A 12 -9.32 -20.24 41.26
N SER A 13 -8.98 -20.78 40.10
CA SER A 13 -8.48 -20.12 38.88
C SER A 13 -7.07 -19.51 38.87
N VAL A 14 -6.17 -20.29 38.26
CA VAL A 14 -5.05 -19.80 37.45
C VAL A 14 -5.61 -18.85 36.38
N ALA A 15 -5.53 -17.54 36.61
CA ALA A 15 -5.57 -16.56 35.54
C ALA A 15 -4.14 -16.36 35.06
N GLY A 16 -3.71 -17.20 34.11
CA GLY A 16 -2.44 -17.03 33.42
C GLY A 16 -2.44 -15.65 32.80
N ALA A 17 -1.61 -14.75 33.33
CA ALA A 17 -1.28 -13.51 32.65
C ALA A 17 -0.59 -13.91 31.35
N ALA A 18 -1.34 -13.90 30.26
CA ALA A 18 -0.77 -13.93 28.93
C ALA A 18 0.17 -12.74 28.85
N ILE A 19 1.48 -13.02 28.91
CA ILE A 19 2.52 -12.03 28.65
C ILE A 19 2.32 -11.65 27.20
N PHE A 20 1.62 -10.54 26.96
CA PHE A 20 1.55 -9.91 25.65
C PHE A 20 2.94 -9.33 25.42
N SER A 21 3.85 -10.12 24.87
CA SER A 21 5.10 -9.58 24.34
C SER A 21 4.74 -8.66 23.18
N PRO A 22 5.00 -7.35 23.27
CA PRO A 22 4.92 -6.51 22.09
C PRO A 22 5.91 -7.12 21.09
N LEU A 23 5.42 -7.49 19.91
CA LEU A 23 6.30 -7.75 18.78
C LEU A 23 7.08 -6.45 18.59
N ALA A 24 8.34 -6.44 19.03
CA ALA A 24 9.24 -5.31 18.81
C ALA A 24 9.22 -5.06 17.31
N ALA A 25 8.69 -3.91 16.90
CA ALA A 25 8.84 -3.46 15.53
C ALA A 25 10.35 -3.47 15.27
N ALA A 26 10.80 -4.23 14.27
CA ALA A 26 12.19 -4.18 13.88
C ALA A 26 12.53 -2.72 13.59
N ASP A 27 13.53 -2.17 14.28
CA ASP A 27 14.03 -0.84 13.98
C ASP A 27 14.50 -0.84 12.53
N ALA A 28 13.68 -0.25 11.66
CA ALA A 28 14.10 0.00 10.29
C ALA A 28 15.34 0.89 10.37
N PRO A 29 16.40 0.61 9.59
CA PRO A 29 17.61 1.41 9.64
C PRO A 29 17.25 2.87 9.36
N ALA A 30 17.68 3.76 10.25
CA ALA A 30 17.46 5.19 10.08
C ALA A 30 18.09 5.66 8.77
N LEU A 31 17.42 6.58 8.08
CA LEU A 31 17.97 7.21 6.88
C LEU A 31 19.28 7.92 7.21
N THR A 32 20.27 7.79 6.34
CA THR A 32 21.48 8.61 6.43
C THR A 32 21.12 10.08 6.20
N ALA A 33 21.96 11.00 6.67
CA ALA A 33 21.76 12.43 6.43
C ALA A 33 21.72 12.78 4.93
N GLU A 34 22.42 12.03 4.07
CA GLU A 34 22.37 12.21 2.62
C GLU A 34 21.04 11.73 2.04
N GLN A 35 20.53 10.59 2.49
CA GLN A 35 19.22 10.10 2.09
C GLN A 35 18.13 11.09 2.50
N GLN A 36 18.20 11.64 3.72
CA GLN A 36 17.26 12.65 4.18
C GLN A 36 17.25 13.88 3.27
N LYS A 37 18.43 14.43 2.94
CA LYS A 37 18.54 15.57 1.99
C LYS A 37 17.93 15.26 0.63
N ASN A 38 18.10 14.04 0.13
CA ASN A 38 17.51 13.62 -1.14
C ASN A 38 15.99 13.54 -1.05
N VAL A 39 15.44 13.02 0.05
CA VAL A 39 13.99 12.99 0.32
C VAL A 39 13.42 14.40 0.35
N ASP A 40 14.02 15.29 1.14
CA ASP A 40 13.54 16.67 1.28
C ASP A 40 13.50 17.38 -0.08
N ARG A 41 14.57 17.25 -0.89
CA ARG A 41 14.63 17.79 -2.25
C ARG A 41 13.56 17.21 -3.18
N LEU A 42 13.26 15.91 -3.07
CA LEU A 42 12.23 15.27 -3.91
C LEU A 42 10.83 15.77 -3.53
N ILE A 43 10.57 15.94 -2.23
CA ILE A 43 9.30 16.49 -1.72
C ILE A 43 9.12 17.92 -2.20
N GLU A 44 10.12 18.79 -2.02
CA GLU A 44 10.08 20.18 -2.48
C GLU A 44 9.76 20.29 -3.97
N ARG A 45 10.40 19.46 -4.80
CA ARG A 45 10.15 19.42 -6.24
C ARG A 45 8.74 18.93 -6.56
N ALA A 46 8.28 17.87 -5.91
CA ALA A 46 6.96 17.30 -6.17
C ALA A 46 5.82 18.26 -5.78
N LEU A 47 6.01 19.05 -4.72
CA LEU A 47 5.02 20.05 -4.30
C LEU A 47 4.95 21.26 -5.25
N ALA A 48 5.99 21.49 -6.06
CA ALA A 48 6.06 22.58 -7.02
C ALA A 48 5.80 22.13 -8.48
N ASP A 49 5.43 20.87 -8.70
CA ASP A 49 5.31 20.26 -10.03
C ASP A 49 3.90 19.71 -10.26
N ASP A 50 3.24 20.21 -11.31
CA ASP A 50 1.87 19.81 -11.68
C ASP A 50 1.82 18.54 -12.55
N THR A 51 2.95 17.89 -12.84
CA THR A 51 3.01 16.69 -13.70
C THR A 51 2.03 15.61 -13.26
N ALA A 52 1.88 15.38 -11.96
CA ALA A 52 0.95 14.39 -11.43
C ALA A 52 -0.52 14.74 -11.76
N TYR A 53 -0.89 16.02 -11.65
CA TYR A 53 -2.21 16.50 -12.00
C TYR A 53 -2.47 16.37 -13.51
N GLN A 54 -1.50 16.76 -14.35
CA GLN A 54 -1.62 16.65 -15.81
C GLN A 54 -1.75 15.20 -16.28
N VAL A 55 -1.05 14.26 -15.63
CA VAL A 55 -1.20 12.83 -15.92
C VAL A 55 -2.60 12.34 -15.53
N LEU A 56 -3.10 12.75 -14.36
CA LEU A 56 -4.44 12.41 -13.91
C LEU A 56 -5.51 12.96 -14.86
N GLU A 57 -5.43 14.25 -15.18
CA GLU A 57 -6.35 14.95 -16.09
C GLU A 57 -6.36 14.29 -17.47
N SER A 58 -5.18 14.05 -18.07
CA SER A 58 -5.06 13.38 -19.36
C SER A 58 -5.73 12.00 -19.31
N LEU A 59 -5.51 11.23 -18.25
CA LEU A 59 -6.08 9.89 -18.11
C LEU A 59 -7.61 9.90 -17.92
N THR A 60 -8.16 10.84 -17.15
CA THR A 60 -9.61 10.89 -16.88
C THR A 60 -10.39 11.57 -17.99
N THR A 61 -9.80 12.54 -18.68
CA THR A 61 -10.44 13.30 -19.76
C THR A 61 -10.30 12.62 -21.12
N GLU A 62 -9.12 12.12 -21.47
CA GLU A 62 -8.88 11.54 -22.79
C GLU A 62 -9.32 10.07 -22.87
N ILE A 63 -9.20 9.32 -21.76
CA ILE A 63 -9.53 7.88 -21.72
C ILE A 63 -10.86 7.62 -21.04
N GLY A 64 -11.06 8.19 -19.85
CA GLY A 64 -12.28 8.00 -19.06
C GLY A 64 -12.38 6.64 -18.37
N PRO A 65 -13.61 6.14 -18.11
CA PRO A 65 -13.86 4.85 -17.47
C PRO A 65 -13.28 3.69 -18.27
N ARG A 66 -12.53 2.80 -17.60
CA ARG A 66 -11.67 1.80 -18.23
C ARG A 66 -11.69 0.48 -17.47
N LEU A 67 -12.84 -0.16 -17.45
CA LEU A 67 -13.00 -1.47 -16.82
C LEU A 67 -12.01 -2.46 -17.43
N ALA A 68 -11.41 -3.30 -16.58
CA ALA A 68 -10.43 -4.29 -17.00
C ALA A 68 -11.02 -5.28 -18.03
N ALA A 69 -10.20 -5.77 -18.96
CA ALA A 69 -10.60 -6.64 -20.07
C ALA A 69 -11.66 -6.02 -21.00
N THR A 70 -11.59 -4.71 -21.24
CA THR A 70 -12.44 -4.00 -22.22
C THR A 70 -11.58 -3.18 -23.18
N GLU A 71 -12.17 -2.76 -24.31
CA GLU A 71 -11.52 -1.84 -25.26
C GLU A 71 -11.07 -0.53 -24.61
N ALA A 72 -11.77 -0.06 -23.57
CA ALA A 72 -11.38 1.14 -22.84
C ALA A 72 -10.11 0.92 -22.00
N GLU A 73 -9.94 -0.27 -21.40
CA GLU A 73 -8.66 -0.64 -20.77
C GLU A 73 -7.55 -0.76 -21.82
N ALA A 74 -7.84 -1.34 -23.00
CA ALA A 74 -6.83 -1.45 -24.06
C ALA A 74 -6.29 -0.08 -24.48
N ARG A 75 -7.17 0.90 -24.70
CA ARG A 75 -6.76 2.30 -24.96
C ARG A 75 -5.96 2.89 -23.81
N ALA A 76 -6.37 2.64 -22.57
CA ALA A 76 -5.66 3.14 -21.38
C ALA A 76 -4.23 2.58 -21.29
N ARG A 77 -4.06 1.30 -21.61
CA ARG A 77 -2.76 0.62 -21.60
C ARG A 77 -1.82 1.19 -22.65
N ASP A 78 -2.32 1.39 -23.87
CA ASP A 78 -1.53 1.98 -24.96
C ASP A 78 -1.16 3.45 -24.65
N TRP A 79 -2.12 4.21 -24.13
CA TRP A 79 -1.90 5.56 -23.60
C TRP A 79 -0.82 5.56 -22.51
N GLY A 80 -0.83 4.60 -21.58
CA GLY A 80 0.13 4.52 -20.47
C GLY A 80 1.56 4.35 -20.95
N VAL A 81 1.78 3.47 -21.94
CA VAL A 81 3.09 3.32 -22.56
C VAL A 81 3.53 4.60 -23.27
N ALA A 82 2.63 5.25 -24.01
CA ALA A 82 2.94 6.49 -24.70
C ALA A 82 3.29 7.62 -23.71
N LYS A 83 2.50 7.78 -22.64
CA LYS A 83 2.74 8.80 -21.60
C LYS A 83 4.06 8.56 -20.87
N PHE A 84 4.36 7.34 -20.47
CA PHE A 84 5.63 7.04 -19.80
C PHE A 84 6.84 7.21 -20.72
N LYS A 85 6.73 6.89 -22.01
CA LYS A 85 7.79 7.20 -22.99
C LYS A 85 7.99 8.71 -23.12
N ALA A 86 6.91 9.50 -23.20
CA ALA A 86 6.98 10.96 -23.26
C ALA A 86 7.62 11.58 -22.00
N LEU A 87 7.40 10.99 -20.82
CA LEU A 87 8.04 11.38 -19.56
C LEU A 87 9.50 10.88 -19.41
N GLY A 88 10.05 10.18 -20.41
CA GLY A 88 11.44 9.75 -20.42
C GLY A 88 11.73 8.42 -19.71
N PHE A 89 10.72 7.62 -19.38
CA PHE A 89 10.93 6.29 -18.81
C PHE A 89 11.54 5.33 -19.84
N LYS A 90 12.60 4.62 -19.44
CA LYS A 90 13.39 3.77 -20.36
C LYS A 90 12.74 2.43 -20.69
N LYS A 91 11.89 1.88 -19.80
CA LYS A 91 11.38 0.50 -19.88
C LYS A 91 9.85 0.40 -19.88
N ALA A 92 9.17 1.36 -20.50
CA ALA A 92 7.72 1.34 -20.65
C ALA A 92 7.30 0.31 -21.73
N ARG A 93 6.59 -0.74 -21.31
CA ARG A 93 6.14 -1.86 -22.14
C ARG A 93 4.84 -2.45 -21.60
N ILE A 94 4.17 -3.23 -22.44
CA ILE A 94 2.97 -3.99 -22.08
C ILE A 94 3.37 -5.41 -21.71
N GLU A 95 2.85 -5.91 -20.59
CA GLU A 95 2.96 -7.30 -20.19
C GLU A 95 1.55 -7.92 -20.17
N THR A 96 1.32 -8.90 -21.02
CA THR A 96 0.00 -9.51 -21.23
C THR A 96 -0.25 -10.68 -20.29
N PHE A 97 -1.48 -10.82 -19.81
CA PHE A 97 -1.92 -11.95 -19.00
C PHE A 97 -3.41 -12.24 -19.26
N GLU A 98 -3.87 -13.44 -18.91
CA GLU A 98 -5.27 -13.83 -19.01
C GLU A 98 -6.05 -13.46 -17.75
N MET A 99 -7.31 -13.06 -17.92
CA MET A 99 -8.17 -12.63 -16.82
C MET A 99 -9.65 -12.78 -17.20
N PRO A 100 -10.55 -13.11 -16.24
CA PRO A 100 -11.98 -13.06 -16.48
C PRO A 100 -12.47 -11.64 -16.78
N SER A 101 -13.41 -11.50 -17.72
CA SER A 101 -14.07 -10.22 -18.01
C SER A 101 -15.43 -10.15 -17.33
N TRP A 102 -15.81 -8.93 -16.89
CA TRP A 102 -17.14 -8.64 -16.38
C TRP A 102 -17.85 -7.68 -17.31
N SER A 103 -19.14 -7.90 -17.52
CA SER A 103 -20.01 -6.93 -18.16
C SER A 103 -21.30 -6.81 -17.36
N ARG A 104 -21.84 -5.59 -17.29
CA ARG A 104 -23.19 -5.37 -16.77
C ARG A 104 -24.18 -5.82 -17.83
N VAL A 105 -25.04 -6.75 -17.48
CA VAL A 105 -26.28 -7.01 -18.23
C VAL A 105 -27.42 -6.23 -17.57
N SER A 106 -28.23 -5.55 -18.39
CA SER A 106 -29.41 -4.80 -17.97
C SER A 106 -30.65 -5.36 -18.64
#